data_AF-A0A2V8EQ31-F1
#
_entry.id   AF-A0A2V8EQ31-F1
#
_cell.length_a   1.000
_cell.length_b   1.000
_cell.length_c   1.000
_cell.angle_alpha   90.00
_cell.angle_beta   90.00
_cell.angle_gamma   90.00
#
_symmetry.space_group_name_H-M   'P 1'
#
loop_
_entity.id
_entity.type
_entity.pdbx_description
1 polymer ?
#
loop_
_entity_poly.entity_id
_entity_poly.type
_entity_poly.pdbx_seq_one_letter_code
_entity_poly.pdbx_strand_id
1 'polypeptide(L)'
;MTARRRLVYLADVVGRRVRTADGRVVGRIEEVRTARRANGEHEVAEYHLGSGALLERLAVVRSLVTPKRMLIARWDQIDIRRPEAPLLTCAVEELRRASR
;
A
#
# COMPACT_ATOMS: atom_id res chain seq x y z
N MET A 1 -18.86 -21.43 -7.60
CA MET A 1 -17.41 -21.67 -7.42
C MET A 1 -16.97 -20.98 -6.14
N THR A 2 -16.74 -21.72 -5.06
CA THR A 2 -16.27 -21.16 -3.78
C THR A 2 -14.85 -20.66 -3.97
N ALA A 3 -14.63 -19.35 -3.97
CA ALA A 3 -13.29 -18.79 -4.11
C ALA A 3 -12.40 -19.32 -2.97
N ARG A 4 -11.32 -20.02 -3.31
CA ARG A 4 -10.35 -20.54 -2.33
C ARG A 4 -9.75 -19.33 -1.61
N ARG A 5 -10.04 -19.21 -0.30
CA ARG A 5 -9.41 -18.18 0.54
C ARG A 5 -7.91 -18.44 0.55
N ARG A 6 -7.13 -17.43 0.14
CA ARG A 6 -5.67 -17.41 0.26
C ARG A 6 -5.32 -16.51 1.43
N LEU A 7 -4.44 -16.99 2.30
CA LEU A 7 -3.87 -16.18 3.36
C LEU A 7 -2.65 -15.42 2.80
N VAL A 8 -2.59 -14.12 3.07
CA VAL A 8 -1.48 -13.24 2.71
C VAL A 8 -1.05 -12.55 3.98
N TYR A 9 0.22 -12.64 4.33
CA TYR A 9 0.76 -11.97 5.49
C TYR A 9 1.17 -10.54 5.11
N LEU A 10 1.10 -9.60 6.05
CA LEU A 10 1.59 -8.23 5.83
C LEU A 10 3.06 -8.22 5.36
N ALA A 11 3.88 -9.13 5.88
CA ALA A 11 5.27 -9.28 5.47
C ALA A 11 5.44 -9.69 3.99
N ASP A 12 4.43 -10.27 3.36
CA ASP A 12 4.49 -10.63 1.95
C ASP A 12 4.36 -9.39 1.05
N VAL A 13 3.58 -8.39 1.48
CA VAL A 13 3.19 -7.21 0.69
C VAL A 13 3.94 -5.94 1.06
N VAL A 14 4.31 -5.75 2.32
CA VAL A 14 5.06 -4.56 2.76
C VAL A 14 6.45 -4.54 2.12
N GLY A 15 6.88 -3.37 1.67
CA GLY A 15 8.10 -3.11 0.89
C GLY A 15 8.00 -3.50 -0.59
N ARG A 16 6.94 -4.19 -1.04
CA ARG A 16 6.79 -4.63 -2.43
C ARG A 16 6.49 -3.46 -3.35
N ARG A 17 7.08 -3.48 -4.55
CA ARG A 17 6.82 -2.49 -5.59
C ARG A 17 5.45 -2.74 -6.20
N VAL A 18 4.61 -1.72 -6.19
CA VAL A 18 3.33 -1.71 -6.92
C VAL A 18 3.61 -1.25 -8.35
N ARG A 19 3.11 -2.02 -9.31
CA ARG A 19 3.23 -1.70 -10.74
C ARG A 19 1.88 -1.46 -11.36
N THR A 20 1.81 -0.59 -12.36
CA THR A 20 0.67 -0.49 -13.27
C THR A 20 0.63 -1.66 -14.26
N ALA A 21 -0.45 -1.78 -15.02
CA ALA A 21 -0.61 -2.83 -16.05
C ALA A 21 0.46 -2.78 -17.16
N ASP A 22 0.97 -1.58 -17.49
CA ASP A 22 2.09 -1.36 -18.43
C ASP A 22 3.48 -1.56 -17.76
N GLY A 23 3.53 -1.97 -16.49
CA GLY A 23 4.75 -2.35 -15.79
C GLY A 23 5.51 -1.20 -15.11
N ARG A 24 5.03 0.04 -15.20
CA ARG A 24 5.62 1.20 -14.52
C ARG A 24 5.49 1.05 -13.00
N VAL A 25 6.58 1.34 -12.28
CA VAL A 25 6.57 1.34 -10.80
C VAL A 25 5.93 2.63 -10.29
N VAL A 26 4.86 2.48 -9.49
CA VAL A 26 4.13 3.59 -8.87
C VAL A 26 4.76 3.96 -7.52
N GLY A 27 5.18 2.95 -6.77
CA GLY A 27 5.75 3.11 -5.43
C GLY A 27 5.96 1.76 -4.77
N ARG A 28 6.18 1.77 -3.45
CA ARG A 28 6.22 0.58 -2.60
C ARG A 28 5.15 0.66 -1.54
N ILE A 29 4.51 -0.46 -1.21
CA ILE A 29 3.59 -0.52 -0.06
C ILE A 29 4.42 -0.38 1.21
N GLU A 30 4.38 0.77 1.87
CA GLU A 30 5.17 1.00 3.09
C GLU A 30 4.29 0.96 4.35
N GLU A 31 2.98 1.25 4.22
CA GLU A 31 2.01 1.16 5.31
C GLU A 31 0.68 0.60 4.80
N VAL A 32 0.00 -0.15 5.68
CA VAL A 32 -1.34 -0.69 5.46
C VAL A 32 -2.23 -0.16 6.58
N ARG A 33 -3.22 0.67 6.23
CA ARG A 33 -4.19 1.17 7.20
C ARG A 33 -5.37 0.24 7.28
N THR A 34 -5.83 0.00 8.49
CA THR A 34 -7.00 -0.82 8.76
C THR A 34 -8.10 -0.03 9.45
N ALA A 35 -9.35 -0.34 9.12
CA ALA A 35 -10.51 0.08 9.88
C ALA A 35 -10.96 -1.04 10.82
N ARG A 36 -11.34 -0.69 12.05
CA ARG A 36 -11.89 -1.65 13.02
C ARG A 36 -13.36 -1.92 12.68
N ARG A 37 -13.72 -3.20 12.56
CA ARG A 37 -15.10 -3.66 12.40
C ARG A 37 -15.78 -3.87 13.75
N ALA A 38 -17.11 -3.90 13.75
CA ALA A 38 -17.92 -4.11 14.95
C ALA A 38 -17.66 -5.47 15.63
N ASN A 39 -17.27 -6.49 14.86
CA ASN A 39 -16.91 -7.82 15.36
C ASN A 39 -15.49 -7.89 15.97
N GLY A 40 -14.78 -6.76 16.08
CA GLY A 40 -13.43 -6.69 16.63
C GLY A 40 -12.31 -7.00 15.64
N GLU A 41 -12.63 -7.44 14.42
CA GLU A 41 -11.65 -7.64 13.35
C GLU A 41 -11.18 -6.31 12.75
N HIS A 42 -10.01 -6.34 12.14
CA HIS A 42 -9.46 -5.20 11.40
C HIS A 42 -9.48 -5.52 9.91
N GLU A 43 -10.07 -4.63 9.11
CA GLU A 43 -10.11 -4.74 7.65
C GLU A 43 -9.18 -3.72 7.02
N VAL A 44 -8.42 -4.15 6.01
CA VAL A 44 -7.57 -3.24 5.24
C VAL A 44 -8.43 -2.22 4.52
N ALA A 45 -8.19 -0.95 4.79
CA ALA A 45 -8.89 0.16 4.16
C ALA A 45 -8.03 0.80 3.06
N GLU A 46 -6.74 0.98 3.33
CA GLU A 46 -5.83 1.72 2.44
C GLU A 46 -4.42 1.13 2.44
N TYR A 47 -3.74 1.31 1.31
CA TYR A 47 -2.31 1.09 1.13
C TYR A 47 -1.62 2.42 0.85
N HIS A 48 -0.56 2.69 1.61
CA HIS A 48 0.21 3.92 1.49
C HIS A 48 1.50 3.61 0.75
N LEU A 49 1.67 4.28 -0.39
CA LEU A 49 2.74 4.05 -1.33
C LEU A 49 3.82 5.12 -1.22
N GLY A 50 5.06 4.69 -1.01
CA GLY A 50 6.24 5.57 -0.97
C GLY A 50 6.83 5.73 0.43
N SER A 51 8.09 6.16 0.46
CA SER A 51 8.99 6.11 1.63
C SER A 51 8.60 6.96 2.84
N GLY A 52 7.49 7.72 2.77
CA GLY A 52 7.00 8.48 3.93
C GLY A 52 6.53 7.59 5.09
N ALA A 53 5.97 6.42 4.78
CA ALA A 53 5.31 5.58 5.78
C ALA A 53 6.27 4.76 6.68
N LEU A 54 7.46 4.40 6.19
CA LEU A 54 8.47 3.68 7.00
C LEU A 54 9.30 4.63 7.89
N LEU A 55 9.46 5.89 7.46
CA LEU A 55 10.35 6.86 8.10
C LEU A 55 9.73 7.53 9.34
N GLU A 56 8.40 7.64 9.42
CA GLU A 56 7.73 8.12 10.64
C GLU A 56 8.05 7.24 11.86
N ARG A 57 8.24 5.93 11.64
CA ARG A 57 8.57 4.97 12.69
C ARG A 57 10.01 5.02 13.20
N LEU A 58 10.94 5.62 12.44
CA LEU A 58 12.37 5.53 12.75
C LEU A 58 12.99 6.79 13.35
N ALA A 59 12.28 7.93 13.44
CA ALA A 59 12.67 9.19 14.11
C ALA A 59 14.08 9.78 13.84
N VAL A 60 14.97 9.08 13.13
CA VAL A 60 16.42 9.33 13.08
C VAL A 60 16.86 9.91 11.73
N VAL A 61 16.01 9.85 10.68
CA VAL A 61 16.41 10.20 9.30
C VAL A 61 15.63 11.39 8.72
N ARG A 62 14.91 12.15 9.56
CA ARG A 62 14.03 13.24 9.10
C ARG A 62 14.78 14.39 8.41
N SER A 63 16.09 14.55 8.65
CA SER A 63 16.91 15.63 8.07
C SER A 63 17.49 15.34 6.68
N LEU A 64 17.46 14.09 6.20
CA LEU A 64 18.13 13.69 4.94
C LEU A 64 17.16 13.30 3.81
N VAL A 65 15.86 13.27 4.07
CA VAL A 65 14.89 12.75 3.10
C VAL A 65 14.00 13.87 2.58
N THR A 66 14.18 14.20 1.30
CA THR A 66 13.25 15.04 0.54
C THR A 66 11.83 14.49 0.73
N PRO A 67 10.83 15.32 1.09
CA PRO A 67 9.45 14.88 1.27
C PRO A 67 8.95 14.25 -0.03
N LYS A 68 8.97 12.92 -0.10
CA LYS A 68 8.51 12.16 -1.26
C LYS A 68 6.98 12.14 -1.22
N ARG A 69 6.36 12.43 -2.37
CA ARG A 69 4.91 12.38 -2.55
C ARG A 69 4.41 10.99 -2.14
N MET A 70 3.62 10.94 -1.07
CA MET A 70 2.93 9.72 -0.65
C MET A 70 1.62 9.60 -1.43
N LEU A 71 1.42 8.44 -2.06
CA LEU A 71 0.19 8.10 -2.75
C LEU A 71 -0.61 7.13 -1.89
N ILE A 72 -1.93 7.30 -1.83
CA ILE A 72 -2.83 6.47 -1.05
C ILE A 72 -3.77 5.78 -2.02
N ALA A 73 -3.73 4.45 -1.99
CA ALA A 73 -4.64 3.58 -2.72
C ALA A 73 -5.66 2.98 -1.75
N ARG A 74 -6.93 2.92 -2.14
CA ARG A 74 -7.93 2.13 -1.42
C ARG A 74 -7.61 0.64 -1.56
N TRP A 75 -8.17 -0.18 -0.67
CA TRP A 75 -7.93 -1.61 -0.65
C TRP A 75 -8.26 -2.31 -2.00
N ASP A 76 -9.25 -1.81 -2.73
CA ASP A 76 -9.74 -2.34 -4.02
C ASP A 76 -8.88 -1.91 -5.23
N GLN A 77 -8.01 -0.92 -5.05
CA GLN A 77 -7.17 -0.37 -6.12
C GLN A 77 -5.84 -1.10 -6.29
N ILE A 78 -5.49 -2.02 -5.39
CA ILE A 78 -4.29 -2.87 -5.50
C ILE A 78 -4.69 -4.34 -5.49
N ASP A 79 -4.36 -5.03 -6.58
CA ASP A 79 -4.43 -6.47 -6.66
C ASP A 79 -3.21 -7.11 -6.01
N ILE A 80 -3.46 -7.81 -4.89
CA ILE A 80 -2.47 -8.56 -4.12
C ILE A 80 -2.57 -10.08 -4.31
N ARG A 81 -3.30 -10.57 -5.31
CA ARG A 81 -3.41 -12.02 -5.59
C ARG A 81 -2.04 -12.68 -5.79
N ARG A 82 -1.07 -11.92 -6.30
CA ARG A 82 0.37 -12.22 -6.33
C ARG A 82 1.10 -11.25 -5.41
N PRO A 83 1.22 -11.54 -4.10
CA PRO A 83 1.72 -10.56 -3.13
C PRO A 83 3.17 -10.13 -3.40
N GLU A 84 3.97 -10.97 -4.05
CA GLU A 84 5.33 -10.65 -4.49
C GLU A 84 5.40 -9.60 -5.61
N ALA A 85 4.31 -9.41 -6.35
CA ALA A 85 4.18 -8.48 -7.47
C ALA A 85 2.80 -7.78 -7.49
N PRO A 86 2.51 -6.89 -6.52
CA PRO A 86 1.22 -6.18 -6.46
C PRO A 86 0.99 -5.30 -7.69
N LEU A 87 -0.25 -5.26 -8.15
CA LEU A 87 -0.65 -4.54 -9.36
C LEU A 87 -1.66 -3.45 -9.04
N LEU A 88 -1.45 -2.23 -9.55
CA LEU A 88 -2.43 -1.16 -9.52
C LEU A 88 -3.51 -1.45 -10.56
N THR A 89 -4.77 -1.43 -10.13
CA THR A 89 -5.94 -1.76 -10.97
C THR A 89 -6.66 -0.53 -11.54
N CYS A 90 -6.23 0.68 -11.15
CA CYS A 90 -6.75 1.96 -11.62
C CYS A 90 -5.65 2.84 -12.23
N ALA A 91 -6.00 3.99 -12.80
CA ALA A 91 -5.01 4.98 -13.22
C ALA A 91 -4.30 5.58 -12.00
N VAL A 92 -3.04 6.01 -12.17
CA VAL A 92 -2.23 6.58 -11.07
C VAL A 92 -2.82 7.90 -10.57
N GLU A 93 -3.49 8.63 -11.44
CA GLU A 93 -4.13 9.90 -11.18
C GLU A 93 -5.35 9.77 -10.25
N GLU A 94 -5.95 8.58 -10.17
CA GLU A 94 -7.05 8.27 -9.27
C GLU A 94 -6.58 8.01 -7.83
N LEU A 95 -5.26 7.90 -7.61
CA LEU A 95 -4.69 7.77 -6.28
C LEU A 95 -4.74 9.09 -5.53
N ARG A 96 -5.12 9.02 -4.25
CA ARG A 96 -5.10 10.19 -3.38
C ARG A 96 -3.65 10.56 -3.08
N ARG A 97 -3.39 11.85 -2.93
CA ARG A 97 -2.10 12.36 -2.43
C ARG A 97 -2.26 12.71 -0.97
N ALA A 98 -1.29 12.33 -0.14
CA ALA A 98 -1.26 12.82 1.23
C ALA A 98 -0.98 14.32 1.21
N SER A 99 -1.86 15.09 1.84
CA SER A 99 -1.57 16.47 2.23
C SER A 99 -0.51 16.45 3.32
N ARG A 100 0.49 17.32 3.23
CA ARG A 100 1.54 17.47 4.25
C ARG A 100 0.96 17.78 5.62
#